data_AF-A0A1B1ZV39-F1
#
_entry.id   AF-A0A1B1ZV39-F1
#
_cell.length_a   1.000
_cell.length_b   1.000
_cell.length_c   1.000
_cell.angle_alpha   90.00
_cell.angle_beta   90.00
_cell.angle_gamma   90.00
#
_symmetry.space_group_name_H-M   'P 1'
#
loop_
_entity.id
_entity.type
_entity.pdbx_description
1 polymer ?
#
loop_
_entity_poly.entity_id
_entity_poly.type
_entity_poly.pdbx_seq_one_letter_code
_entity_poly.pdbx_strand_id
1 'polypeptide(L)'
;MSDTPELDQVAAARRKVADQLDFPLTYWVFLGIALVFFMSVPLLLSWLPRDASPYLSWAIAAVGISSAVYSFVKRRRSGVYLPKRIGAYPSARPLWMAEMILSIAGFIGMYALVNADQRGYALALLPVLAIAIFVLQLRTRSAMRRDIEAGRVTP
;
A
#
# COMPACT_ATOMS: atom_id res chain seq x y z
N MET A 1 -26.19 32.37 -11.80
CA MET A 1 -25.01 32.13 -12.65
C MET A 1 -23.79 32.22 -11.76
N SER A 2 -22.93 31.20 -11.73
CA SER A 2 -21.80 31.17 -10.79
C SER A 2 -20.72 32.15 -11.25
N ASP A 3 -20.46 33.20 -10.46
CA ASP A 3 -19.42 34.23 -10.70
C ASP A 3 -17.98 33.72 -10.57
N THR A 4 -17.76 32.40 -10.58
CA THR A 4 -16.43 31.79 -10.56
C THR A 4 -15.98 31.46 -11.99
N PRO A 5 -14.77 31.91 -12.41
CA PRO A 5 -14.18 31.54 -13.69
C PRO A 5 -14.20 30.03 -13.89
N GLU A 6 -14.46 29.55 -15.12
CA GLU A 6 -14.56 28.11 -15.44
C GLU A 6 -13.30 27.33 -14.99
N LEU A 7 -12.12 27.96 -15.04
CA LEU A 7 -10.86 27.39 -14.56
C LEU A 7 -10.87 27.10 -13.05
N ASP A 8 -11.49 27.97 -12.24
CA ASP A 8 -11.61 27.77 -10.79
C ASP A 8 -12.61 26.67 -10.46
N GLN A 9 -13.65 26.49 -11.27
CA GLN A 9 -14.60 25.39 -11.13
C GLN A 9 -13.93 24.04 -11.41
N VAL A 10 -13.08 23.96 -12.44
CA VAL A 10 -12.30 22.74 -12.76
C VAL A 10 -11.28 22.44 -11.66
N ALA A 11 -10.59 23.46 -11.14
CA ALA A 11 -9.66 23.28 -10.03
C ALA A 11 -10.37 22.80 -8.75
N ALA A 12 -11.54 23.35 -8.43
CA ALA A 12 -12.36 22.93 -7.30
C ALA A 12 -12.88 21.49 -7.46
N ALA A 13 -13.29 21.10 -8.67
CA ALA A 13 -13.71 19.74 -8.98
C ALA A 13 -12.55 18.74 -8.80
N ARG A 14 -11.34 19.07 -9.26
CA ARG A 14 -10.14 18.23 -9.06
C ARG A 14 -9.80 18.04 -7.59
N ARG A 15 -9.91 19.10 -6.77
CA ARG A 15 -9.71 19.02 -5.31
C ARG A 15 -10.73 18.10 -4.64
N LYS A 16 -12.02 18.22 -4.98
CA LYS A 16 -13.07 17.31 -4.47
C LYS A 16 -12.83 15.85 -4.85
N VAL A 17 -12.29 15.59 -6.04
CA VAL A 17 -11.93 14.23 -6.47
C VAL A 17 -10.68 13.74 -5.73
N ALA A 18 -9.69 14.62 -5.51
CA ALA A 18 -8.48 14.31 -4.77
C ALA A 18 -8.77 13.96 -3.29
N ASP A 19 -9.73 14.63 -2.67
CA ASP A 19 -10.16 14.34 -1.29
C ASP A 19 -10.74 12.93 -1.14
N GLN A 20 -11.25 12.31 -2.21
CA GLN A 20 -11.70 10.92 -2.16
C GLN A 20 -10.55 9.89 -2.09
N LEU A 21 -9.31 10.30 -2.35
CA LEU A 21 -8.14 9.45 -2.13
C LEU A 21 -7.75 9.34 -0.67
N ASP A 22 -8.16 10.27 0.19
CA ASP A 22 -7.84 10.18 1.60
C ASP A 22 -8.51 8.93 2.19
N PHE A 23 -7.71 8.14 2.88
CA PHE A 23 -8.16 6.96 3.60
C PHE A 23 -8.24 7.31 5.09
N PRO A 24 -9.25 6.79 5.81
CA PRO A 24 -9.34 7.01 7.25
C PRO A 24 -8.10 6.46 7.95
N LEU A 25 -7.75 7.03 9.11
CA LEU A 25 -6.63 6.57 9.94
C LEU A 25 -6.68 5.05 10.18
N THR A 26 -7.88 4.50 10.38
CA THR A 26 -8.10 3.06 10.57
C THR A 26 -7.54 2.21 9.44
N TYR A 27 -7.69 2.64 8.17
CA TYR A 27 -7.13 1.93 7.03
C TYR A 27 -5.60 1.87 7.12
N TRP A 28 -4.96 2.98 7.48
CA TRP A 28 -3.50 3.04 7.61
C TRP A 28 -2.98 2.17 8.76
N VAL A 29 -3.70 2.14 9.88
CA VAL A 29 -3.39 1.25 11.00
C VAL A 29 -3.48 -0.22 10.56
N PHE A 30 -4.58 -0.62 9.92
CA PHE A 30 -4.74 -1.99 9.43
C PHE A 30 -3.69 -2.36 8.37
N LEU A 31 -3.34 -1.43 7.49
CA LEU A 31 -2.29 -1.62 6.50
C LEU A 31 -0.93 -1.85 7.16
N GLY A 32 -0.57 -1.04 8.16
CA GLY A 32 0.67 -1.21 8.91
C GLY A 32 0.74 -2.57 9.62
N ILE A 33 -0.36 -2.97 10.28
CA ILE A 33 -0.47 -4.30 10.93
C ILE A 33 -0.30 -5.42 9.90
N ALA A 34 -1.01 -5.34 8.78
CA ALA A 34 -0.91 -6.32 7.70
C ALA A 34 0.52 -6.43 7.16
N LEU A 35 1.20 -5.30 7.00
CA LEU A 35 2.55 -5.23 6.43
C LEU A 35 3.59 -5.87 7.37
N VAL A 36 3.50 -5.58 8.68
CA VAL A 36 4.30 -6.25 9.72
C VAL A 36 4.03 -7.75 9.72
N PHE A 37 2.75 -8.15 9.67
CA PHE A 37 2.36 -9.56 9.62
C PHE A 37 2.96 -10.27 8.40
N PHE A 38 2.82 -9.70 7.20
CA PHE A 38 3.38 -10.25 5.97
C PHE A 38 4.91 -10.38 6.02
N MET A 39 5.61 -9.36 6.54
CA MET A 39 7.07 -9.40 6.67
C MET A 39 7.54 -10.38 7.75
N SER A 40 6.70 -10.69 8.74
CA SER A 40 6.98 -11.69 9.76
C SER A 40 6.80 -13.14 9.27
N VAL A 41 6.21 -13.37 8.09
CA VAL A 41 5.94 -14.72 7.56
C VAL A 41 7.18 -15.63 7.55
N PRO A 42 8.37 -15.21 7.07
CA PRO A 42 9.56 -16.07 7.06
C PRO A 42 9.99 -16.47 8.48
N LEU A 43 9.89 -15.53 9.43
CA LEU A 43 10.18 -15.77 10.86
C LEU A 43 9.17 -16.73 11.48
N LEU A 44 7.87 -16.51 11.25
CA LEU A 44 6.81 -17.38 11.75
C LEU A 44 6.97 -18.81 11.21
N LEU A 45 7.26 -18.96 9.91
CA LEU A 45 7.53 -20.27 9.30
C LEU A 45 8.75 -20.98 9.92
N SER A 46 9.76 -20.23 10.36
CA SER A 46 10.98 -20.81 10.97
C SER A 46 10.74 -21.43 12.35
N TRP A 47 9.66 -21.04 13.03
CA TRP A 47 9.27 -21.56 14.35
C TRP A 47 8.06 -22.49 14.30
N LEU A 48 7.31 -22.50 13.19
CA LEU A 48 6.13 -23.34 13.06
C LEU A 48 6.55 -24.80 12.78
N PRO A 49 5.97 -25.78 13.51
CA PRO A 49 5.99 -27.18 13.08
C PRO A 49 5.42 -27.31 11.66
N ARG A 50 5.94 -28.25 10.85
CA ARG A 50 5.50 -28.43 9.44
C ARG A 50 3.98 -28.57 9.30
N ASP A 51 3.34 -29.12 10.32
CA ASP A 51 1.91 -29.41 10.40
C ASP A 51 1.06 -28.14 10.57
N ALA A 52 1.67 -27.03 11.00
CA ALA A 52 1.01 -25.74 11.22
C ALA A 52 1.07 -24.79 9.99
N SER A 53 1.83 -25.15 8.96
CA SER A 53 1.94 -24.44 7.67
C SER A 53 0.59 -24.05 7.01
N PRO A 54 -0.46 -24.90 7.06
CA PRO A 54 -1.76 -24.55 6.45
C PRO A 54 -2.42 -23.34 7.08
N TYR A 55 -2.29 -23.16 8.41
CA TYR A 55 -2.92 -22.04 9.12
C TYR A 55 -2.31 -20.70 8.73
N LEU A 56 -0.98 -20.65 8.50
CA LEU A 56 -0.32 -19.43 8.04
C LEU A 56 -0.73 -19.06 6.62
N SER A 57 -0.90 -20.06 5.74
CA SER A 57 -1.42 -19.87 4.39
C SER A 57 -2.83 -19.28 4.40
N TRP A 58 -3.70 -19.77 5.30
CA TRP A 58 -5.04 -19.23 5.50
C TRP A 58 -5.03 -17.81 6.07
N ALA A 59 -4.12 -17.48 6.98
CA ALA A 59 -3.97 -16.12 7.51
C ALA A 59 -3.56 -15.14 6.39
N ILE A 60 -2.60 -15.52 5.55
CA ILE A 60 -2.19 -14.74 4.37
C ILE A 60 -3.38 -14.53 3.42
N ALA A 61 -4.12 -15.61 3.13
CA ALA A 61 -5.30 -15.55 2.27
C ALA A 61 -6.37 -14.61 2.84
N ALA A 62 -6.64 -14.69 4.15
CA ALA A 62 -7.62 -13.84 4.82
C ALA A 62 -7.26 -12.35 4.70
N VAL A 63 -5.98 -11.98 4.85
CA VAL A 63 -5.54 -10.59 4.67
C VAL A 63 -5.71 -10.14 3.22
N GLY A 64 -5.33 -10.97 2.26
CA GLY A 64 -5.53 -10.70 0.83
C GLY A 64 -7.00 -10.48 0.46
N ILE A 65 -7.88 -11.38 0.91
CA ILE A 65 -9.33 -11.31 0.69
C ILE A 65 -9.91 -10.05 1.34
N SER A 66 -9.55 -9.75 2.58
CA SER A 66 -10.04 -8.57 3.30
C SER A 66 -9.66 -7.27 2.60
N SER A 67 -8.42 -7.17 2.09
CA SER A 67 -7.95 -6.01 1.33
C SER A 67 -8.70 -5.84 -0.01
N ALA A 68 -8.97 -6.94 -0.70
CA ALA A 68 -9.75 -6.94 -1.94
C ALA A 68 -11.21 -6.52 -1.69
N VAL A 69 -11.84 -7.06 -0.65
CA VAL A 69 -13.21 -6.71 -0.24
C VAL A 69 -13.30 -5.24 0.15
N TYR A 70 -12.35 -4.73 0.95
CA TYR A 70 -12.33 -3.32 1.34
C TYR A 70 -12.22 -2.40 0.12
N SER A 71 -11.33 -2.73 -0.82
CA SER A 71 -11.16 -1.97 -2.06
C SER A 71 -12.43 -1.95 -2.92
N PHE A 72 -13.14 -3.08 -2.99
CA PHE A 72 -14.41 -3.19 -3.71
C PHE A 72 -15.52 -2.37 -3.03
N VAL A 73 -15.67 -2.48 -1.71
CA VAL A 73 -16.68 -1.76 -0.93
C VAL A 73 -16.47 -0.25 -0.99
N LYS A 74 -15.22 0.24 -0.86
CA LYS A 74 -14.92 1.68 -0.98
C LYS A 74 -15.36 2.23 -2.33
N ARG A 75 -15.06 1.52 -3.42
CA ARG A 75 -15.42 1.93 -4.79
C ARG A 75 -16.93 1.98 -5.01
N ARG A 76 -17.67 1.01 -4.46
CA ARG A 76 -19.14 0.98 -4.55
C ARG A 76 -19.78 2.14 -3.79
N ARG A 77 -19.18 2.56 -2.66
CA ARG A 77 -19.68 3.67 -1.85
C ARG A 77 -19.33 5.06 -2.41
N SER A 78 -18.15 5.23 -3.01
CA SER A 78 -17.69 6.54 -3.48
C SER A 78 -18.26 6.95 -4.85
N GLY A 79 -18.63 5.99 -5.70
CA GLY A 79 -19.17 6.25 -7.05
C GLY A 79 -18.15 6.84 -8.04
N VAL A 80 -16.95 7.21 -7.58
CA VAL A 80 -15.88 7.79 -8.40
C VAL A 80 -14.91 6.69 -8.86
N TYR A 81 -14.69 6.66 -10.18
CA TYR A 81 -13.82 5.70 -10.85
C TYR A 81 -12.50 6.36 -11.22
N LEU A 82 -11.52 6.31 -10.31
CA LEU A 82 -10.16 6.73 -10.60
C LEU A 82 -9.43 5.69 -11.48
N PRO A 83 -8.50 6.12 -12.36
CA PRO A 83 -7.66 5.20 -13.11
C PRO A 83 -6.93 4.24 -12.17
N LYS A 84 -7.10 2.94 -12.39
CA LYS A 84 -6.51 1.87 -11.55
C LYS A 84 -5.01 1.73 -11.74
N ARG A 85 -4.49 2.15 -12.89
CA ARG A 85 -3.12 1.89 -13.30
C ARG A 85 -2.21 2.94 -12.67
N ILE A 86 -1.16 2.51 -11.97
CA ILE A 86 -0.13 3.41 -11.45
C ILE A 86 0.52 4.25 -12.56
N GLY A 87 0.57 3.72 -13.79
CA GLY A 87 1.08 4.43 -14.97
C GLY A 87 0.32 5.70 -15.33
N ALA A 88 -0.93 5.85 -14.87
CA ALA A 88 -1.71 7.09 -15.01
C ALA A 88 -1.20 8.24 -14.13
N TYR A 89 -0.30 7.96 -13.17
CA TYR A 89 0.20 8.91 -12.18
C TYR A 89 1.72 9.05 -12.33
N PRO A 90 2.21 10.03 -13.12
CA PRO A 90 3.63 10.11 -13.46
C PRO A 90 4.55 10.32 -12.25
N SER A 91 4.12 11.08 -11.24
CA SER A 91 4.93 11.35 -10.05
C SER A 91 4.88 10.20 -9.02
N ALA A 92 3.82 9.40 -9.04
CA ALA A 92 3.68 8.25 -8.15
C ALA A 92 4.41 7.00 -8.66
N ARG A 93 4.63 6.90 -9.98
CA ARG A 93 5.30 5.76 -10.61
C ARG A 93 6.69 5.43 -10.05
N PRO A 94 7.64 6.38 -9.91
CA PRO A 94 8.97 6.05 -9.39
C PRO A 94 8.92 5.60 -7.92
N LEU A 95 8.04 6.20 -7.10
CA LEU A 95 7.85 5.82 -5.70
C LEU A 95 7.27 4.42 -5.58
N TRP A 96 6.28 4.09 -6.41
CA TRP A 96 5.71 2.76 -6.47
C TRP A 96 6.72 1.70 -6.92
N MET A 97 7.59 2.02 -7.89
CA MET A 97 8.66 1.11 -8.29
C MET A 97 9.67 0.90 -7.16
N ALA A 98 10.06 1.95 -6.44
CA ALA A 98 10.93 1.84 -5.27
C ALA A 98 10.29 0.99 -4.17
N GLU A 99 8.99 1.17 -3.92
CA GLU A 99 8.21 0.37 -2.97
C GLU A 99 8.22 -1.12 -3.34
N MET A 100 7.99 -1.45 -4.62
CA MET A 100 8.03 -2.83 -5.12
C MET A 100 9.43 -3.45 -5.01
N ILE A 101 10.46 -2.73 -5.43
CA ILE A 101 11.86 -3.20 -5.33
C ILE A 101 12.22 -3.45 -3.87
N LEU A 102 11.92 -2.50 -2.98
CA LEU A 102 12.22 -2.63 -1.56
C LEU A 102 11.45 -3.79 -0.91
N SER A 103 10.18 -3.98 -1.28
CA SER A 103 9.37 -5.08 -0.76
C SER A 103 9.91 -6.44 -1.19
N ILE A 104 10.25 -6.59 -2.47
CA ILE A 104 10.80 -7.85 -3.01
C ILE A 104 12.17 -8.12 -2.41
N ALA A 105 13.07 -7.13 -2.44
CA ALA A 105 14.42 -7.28 -1.88
C ALA A 105 14.39 -7.54 -0.37
N GLY A 106 13.53 -6.83 0.37
CA GLY A 106 13.33 -7.03 1.80
C GLY A 106 12.81 -8.42 2.12
N PHE A 107 11.84 -8.93 1.36
CA PHE A 107 11.31 -10.27 1.54
C PHE A 107 12.37 -11.36 1.26
N ILE A 108 13.11 -11.23 0.14
CA ILE A 108 14.21 -12.16 -0.19
C ILE A 108 15.30 -12.10 0.87
N GLY A 109 15.69 -10.90 1.32
CA GLY A 109 16.69 -10.70 2.37
C GLY A 109 16.27 -11.32 3.70
N MET A 110 15.01 -11.17 4.10
CA MET A 110 14.46 -11.81 5.30
C MET A 110 14.51 -13.34 5.20
N TYR A 111 14.14 -13.91 4.05
CA TYR A 111 14.27 -15.36 3.81
C TYR A 111 15.72 -15.83 3.90
N ALA A 112 16.66 -15.08 3.31
CA ALA A 112 18.07 -15.42 3.35
C ALA A 112 18.62 -15.39 4.78
N LEU A 113 18.28 -14.36 5.57
CA LEU A 113 18.68 -14.26 6.98
C LEU A 113 18.12 -15.41 7.82
N VAL A 114 16.85 -15.75 7.65
CA VAL A 114 16.23 -16.87 8.36
C VAL A 114 16.89 -18.20 7.99
N ASN A 115 17.17 -18.44 6.71
CA ASN A 115 17.85 -19.66 6.26
C ASN A 115 19.30 -19.76 6.74
N ALA A 116 19.97 -18.63 6.95
CA ALA A 116 21.31 -18.56 7.54
C ALA A 116 21.31 -18.66 9.08
N ASP A 117 20.16 -18.99 9.68
CA ASP A 117 19.90 -19.02 11.13
C ASP A 117 20.16 -17.67 11.86
N GLN A 118 20.18 -16.57 11.10
CA GLN A 118 20.38 -15.21 11.60
C GLN A 118 19.06 -14.54 12.03
N ARG A 119 18.26 -15.25 12.84
CA ARG A 119 16.91 -14.81 13.25
C ARG A 119 16.90 -13.48 14.00
N GLY A 120 17.93 -13.22 14.81
CA GLY A 120 18.08 -11.96 15.54
C GLY A 120 18.20 -10.75 14.61
N TYR A 121 18.98 -10.87 13.54
CA TYR A 121 19.10 -9.82 12.52
C TYR A 121 17.80 -9.64 11.74
N ALA A 122 17.10 -10.75 11.41
CA ALA A 122 15.79 -10.68 10.77
C ALA A 122 14.76 -9.92 11.64
N LEU A 123 14.74 -10.16 12.96
CA LEU A 123 13.87 -9.43 13.89
C LEU A 123 14.20 -7.94 13.97
N ALA A 124 15.49 -7.58 13.98
CA ALA A 124 15.92 -6.18 13.99
C ALA A 124 15.58 -5.45 12.68
N LEU A 125 15.68 -6.15 11.54
CA LEU A 125 15.41 -5.60 10.21
C LEU A 125 13.90 -5.40 9.95
N LEU A 126 13.06 -6.25 10.52
CA LEU A 126 11.61 -6.25 10.30
C LEU A 126 10.94 -4.88 10.53
N PRO A 127 11.10 -4.19 11.67
CA PRO A 127 10.47 -2.88 11.87
C PRO A 127 11.00 -1.83 10.89
N VAL A 128 12.30 -1.89 10.56
CA VAL A 128 12.94 -0.96 9.62
C VAL A 128 12.32 -1.09 8.23
N LEU A 129 12.22 -2.33 7.72
CA LEU A 129 11.57 -2.60 6.43
C LEU A 129 10.10 -2.20 6.44
N ALA A 130 9.37 -2.56 7.51
CA ALA A 130 7.95 -2.27 7.61
C ALA A 130 7.68 -0.75 7.57
N ILE A 131 8.45 0.04 8.33
CA ILE A 131 8.35 1.50 8.33
C ILE A 131 8.74 2.06 6.97
N ALA A 132 9.83 1.59 6.37
CA ALA A 132 10.30 2.11 5.08
C ALA A 132 9.25 1.92 3.97
N ILE A 133 8.65 0.73 3.87
CA ILE A 133 7.61 0.44 2.87
C ILE A 133 6.34 1.25 3.19
N PHE A 134 5.95 1.35 4.46
CA PHE A 134 4.80 2.16 4.85
C PHE A 134 4.96 3.64 4.47
N VAL A 135 6.15 4.23 4.71
CA VAL A 135 6.47 5.61 4.31
C VAL A 135 6.46 5.77 2.80
N LEU A 136 7.02 4.81 2.05
CA LEU A 136 6.95 4.80 0.59
C LEU A 136 5.50 4.79 0.10
N GLN A 137 4.65 3.98 0.72
CA GLN A 137 3.24 3.88 0.34
C GLN A 137 2.45 5.17 0.63
N LEU A 138 2.72 5.84 1.76
CA LEU A 138 2.20 7.18 2.06
C LEU A 138 2.65 8.20 1.01
N ARG A 139 3.93 8.18 0.64
CA ARG A 139 4.48 9.08 -0.39
C ARG A 139 3.88 8.81 -1.76
N THR A 140 3.71 7.55 -2.15
CA THR A 140 3.05 7.14 -3.40
C THR A 140 1.63 7.69 -3.46
N ARG A 141 0.84 7.58 -2.38
CA ARG A 141 -0.52 8.13 -2.32
C ARG A 141 -0.55 9.66 -2.35
N SER A 142 0.36 10.31 -1.63
CA SER A 142 0.51 11.77 -1.68
C SER A 142 0.88 12.26 -3.09
N ALA A 143 1.71 11.51 -3.82
CA ALA A 143 2.06 11.81 -5.20
C ALA A 143 0.85 11.65 -6.15
N MET A 144 0.06 10.57 -6.00
CA MET A 144 -1.18 10.38 -6.76
C MET A 144 -2.16 11.55 -6.56
N ARG A 145 -2.35 11.99 -5.31
CA ARG A 145 -3.20 13.12 -4.96
C ARG A 145 -2.74 14.39 -5.68
N ARG A 146 -1.45 14.70 -5.61
CA ARG A 146 -0.85 15.86 -6.29
C ARG A 146 -1.00 15.80 -7.81
N ASP A 147 -0.91 14.62 -8.41
CA ASP A 147 -1.12 14.46 -9.86
C ASP A 147 -2.58 14.70 -10.27
N ILE A 148 -3.54 14.33 -9.42
CA ILE A 148 -4.97 14.62 -9.64
C ILE A 148 -5.25 16.12 -9.51
N GLU A 149 -4.75 16.75 -8.45
CA GLU A 149 -4.91 18.19 -8.22
C GLU A 149 -4.30 19.00 -9.37
N ALA A 150 -3.11 18.60 -9.84
CA ALA A 150 -2.44 19.22 -10.98
C ALA A 150 -3.06 18.84 -12.34
N GLY A 151 -3.97 17.87 -12.40
CA GLY A 151 -4.55 17.34 -13.65
C GLY A 151 -3.53 16.68 -14.57
N ARG A 152 -2.46 16.11 -14.03
CA ARG A 152 -1.43 15.36 -14.77
C ARG A 152 -1.80 13.89 -15.02
N VAL A 153 -2.99 13.49 -14.59
CA VAL A 153 -3.47 12.11 -14.73
C VAL A 153 -3.82 11.82 -16.17
N THR A 154 -3.19 10.79 -16.74
CA THR A 154 -3.47 10.32 -18.10
C THR A 154 -4.40 9.10 -18.05
N PRO A 155 -5.46 9.03 -18.88
CA PRO A 155 -6.38 7.89 -18.93
C PRO A 155 -5.72 6.58 -19.42
#